data_AF-A0A921QDU8-F1
#
_entry.id   AF-A0A921QDU8-F1
#
_cell.length_a   1.000
_cell.length_b   1.000
_cell.length_c   1.000
_cell.angle_alpha   90.00
_cell.angle_beta   90.00
_cell.angle_gamma   90.00
#
_symmetry.space_group_name_H-M   'P 1'
#
loop_
_entity.id
_entity.type
_entity.pdbx_description
1 polymer ?
#
loop_
_entity_poly.entity_id
_entity_poly.type
_entity_poly.pdbx_seq_one_letter_code
_entity_poly.pdbx_strand_id
1 'polypeptide(L)'
;MNDADVGKQVQQMVRFIVQEADEKASEITVAAEEEFSIEKLQLVESEKRRVRQEYERKEKQVDVRRKIEYSTQLNAARIKLLQAQDDVVTGMKESAGDALLRVTKDANAYKRVLKGLIVQSLLRLREPALVLRCREADRSLVEAVLEVAKKEYAEKAKVNLPKVIIDGKVYLPPQRTSRDAHGPFCSGGVVLASQDGKIVCDNTLDARLSVSFRQKLPEIRKKLFSGQVSQ
;
A
#
# COMPACT_ATOMS: atom_id res chain seq x y z
N MET A 1 -3.33 -103.02 58.22
CA MET A 1 -3.08 -101.58 57.99
C MET A 1 -4.13 -100.81 58.79
N ASN A 2 -3.74 -99.77 59.51
CA ASN A 2 -4.58 -99.11 60.51
C ASN A 2 -5.32 -97.91 59.87
N ASP A 3 -6.65 -97.89 59.86
CA ASP A 3 -7.47 -96.86 59.20
C ASP A 3 -7.18 -95.43 59.69
N ALA A 4 -6.74 -95.28 60.94
CA ALA A 4 -6.35 -93.99 61.52
C ALA A 4 -5.09 -93.38 60.87
N ASP A 5 -4.18 -94.20 60.36
CA ASP A 5 -2.96 -93.73 59.69
C ASP A 5 -3.24 -93.34 58.23
N VAL A 6 -4.19 -94.01 57.59
CA VAL A 6 -4.71 -93.64 56.26
C VAL A 6 -5.41 -92.28 56.32
N GLY A 7 -6.23 -92.02 57.36
CA GLY A 7 -6.89 -90.73 57.57
C GLY A 7 -5.90 -89.56 57.76
N LYS A 8 -4.77 -89.79 58.45
CA LYS A 8 -3.70 -88.78 58.61
C LYS A 8 -2.98 -88.49 57.29
N GLN A 9 -2.69 -89.52 56.49
CA GLN A 9 -2.11 -89.33 55.15
C GLN A 9 -3.05 -88.54 54.23
N VAL A 10 -4.36 -88.84 54.26
CA VAL A 10 -5.35 -88.09 53.47
C VAL A 10 -5.42 -86.63 53.92
N GLN A 11 -5.40 -86.33 55.23
CA GLN A 11 -5.34 -84.95 55.72
C GLN A 11 -4.07 -84.21 55.31
N GLN A 12 -2.92 -84.90 55.30
CA GLN A 12 -1.66 -84.32 54.85
C GLN A 12 -1.70 -84.02 53.34
N MET A 13 -2.27 -84.91 52.54
CA MET A 13 -2.50 -84.66 51.11
C MET A 13 -3.46 -83.49 50.88
N VAL A 14 -4.55 -83.39 51.64
CA VAL A 14 -5.48 -82.25 51.54
C VAL A 14 -4.79 -80.94 51.89
N ARG A 15 -3.98 -80.89 52.96
CA ARG A 15 -3.20 -79.69 53.31
C ARG A 15 -2.19 -79.31 52.22
N PHE A 16 -1.54 -80.30 51.61
CA PHE A 16 -0.63 -80.05 50.50
C PHE A 16 -1.37 -79.45 49.30
N ILE A 17 -2.54 -79.99 48.92
CA ILE A 17 -3.37 -79.45 47.84
C ILE A 17 -3.83 -78.01 48.13
N VAL A 18 -4.22 -77.72 49.37
CA VAL A 18 -4.61 -76.35 49.76
C VAL A 18 -3.42 -75.40 49.71
N GLN A 19 -2.26 -75.81 50.22
CA GLN A 19 -1.06 -74.99 50.17
C GLN A 19 -0.59 -74.73 48.73
N GLU A 20 -0.62 -75.75 47.87
CA GLU A 20 -0.29 -75.62 46.45
C GLU A 20 -1.27 -74.69 45.74
N ALA A 21 -2.56 -74.75 46.08
CA ALA A 21 -3.57 -73.83 45.55
C ALA A 21 -3.35 -72.39 46.02
N ASP A 22 -2.99 -72.18 47.30
CA ASP A 22 -2.70 -70.85 47.86
C ASP A 22 -1.42 -70.25 47.26
N GLU A 23 -0.37 -71.05 47.10
CA GLU A 23 0.87 -70.64 46.42
C GLU A 23 0.58 -70.27 44.96
N LYS A 24 -0.23 -71.06 44.25
CA LYS A 24 -0.63 -70.76 42.88
C LYS A 24 -1.49 -69.49 42.77
N ALA A 25 -2.40 -69.27 43.71
CA ALA A 25 -3.22 -68.05 43.77
C ALA A 25 -2.36 -66.81 44.04
N SER A 26 -1.38 -66.93 44.94
CA SER A 26 -0.42 -65.87 45.24
C SER A 26 0.44 -65.53 44.03
N GLU A 27 0.98 -66.54 43.33
CA GLU A 27 1.72 -66.36 42.07
C GLU A 27 0.89 -65.61 41.01
N ILE A 28 -0.37 -66.00 40.82
CA ILE A 28 -1.28 -65.34 39.87
C ILE A 28 -1.52 -63.87 40.26
N THR A 29 -1.67 -63.61 41.56
CA THR A 29 -1.93 -62.25 42.06
C THR A 29 -0.71 -61.35 41.85
N VAL A 30 0.48 -61.82 42.19
CA VAL A 30 1.73 -61.08 41.96
C VAL A 30 1.96 -60.84 40.47
N ALA A 31 1.77 -61.86 39.63
CA ALA A 31 1.88 -61.71 38.18
C ALA A 31 0.88 -60.68 37.62
N ALA A 32 -0.37 -60.69 38.09
CA ALA A 32 -1.38 -59.72 37.68
C ALA A 32 -1.04 -58.28 38.10
N GLU A 33 -0.46 -58.08 39.30
CA GLU A 33 -0.02 -56.75 39.76
C GLU A 33 1.18 -56.22 38.94
N GLU A 34 2.11 -57.10 38.58
CA GLU A 34 3.23 -56.76 37.70
C GLU A 34 2.75 -56.38 36.30
N GLU A 35 1.88 -57.19 35.69
CA GLU A 35 1.30 -56.89 34.37
C GLU A 35 0.49 -55.59 34.38
N PHE A 36 -0.35 -55.37 35.40
CA PHE A 36 -1.09 -54.12 35.57
C PHE A 36 -0.16 -52.91 35.64
N SER A 37 0.93 -53.02 36.40
CA SER A 37 1.90 -51.93 36.56
C SER A 37 2.62 -51.60 35.26
N ILE A 38 3.00 -52.63 34.49
CA ILE A 38 3.64 -52.49 33.18
C ILE A 38 2.68 -51.84 32.18
N GLU A 39 1.46 -52.35 32.07
CA GLU A 39 0.47 -51.87 31.10
C GLU A 39 0.05 -50.42 31.41
N LYS A 40 -0.22 -50.11 32.68
CA LYS A 40 -0.49 -48.74 33.14
C LYS A 40 0.67 -47.80 32.77
N LEU A 41 1.92 -48.20 33.01
CA LEU A 41 3.07 -47.36 32.69
C LEU A 41 3.18 -47.13 31.18
N GLN A 42 3.03 -48.16 30.36
CA GLN A 42 3.04 -48.05 28.90
C GLN A 42 1.94 -47.11 28.39
N LEU A 43 0.73 -47.22 28.94
CA LEU A 43 -0.41 -46.38 28.54
C LEU A 43 -0.17 -44.91 28.94
N VAL A 44 0.36 -44.65 30.13
CA VAL A 44 0.72 -43.29 30.57
C VAL A 44 1.88 -42.72 29.76
N GLU A 45 2.91 -43.50 29.46
CA GLU A 45 4.06 -43.03 28.69
C GLU A 45 3.72 -42.74 27.23
N SER A 46 2.90 -43.57 26.60
CA SER A 46 2.42 -43.37 25.24
C SER A 46 1.60 -42.08 25.13
N GLU A 47 0.67 -41.84 26.05
CA GLU A 47 -0.12 -40.60 26.10
C GLU A 47 0.74 -39.38 26.43
N LYS A 48 1.68 -39.47 27.39
CA LYS A 48 2.65 -38.39 27.65
C LYS A 48 3.49 -38.05 26.43
N ARG A 49 3.85 -39.03 25.60
CA ARG A 49 4.58 -38.81 24.35
C ARG A 49 3.71 -38.08 23.33
N ARG A 50 2.45 -38.49 23.18
CA ARG A 50 1.47 -37.84 22.31
C ARG A 50 1.25 -36.37 22.69
N VAL A 51 0.99 -36.11 23.97
CA VAL A 51 0.79 -34.75 24.51
C VAL A 51 2.03 -33.88 24.30
N ARG A 52 3.23 -34.39 24.58
CA ARG A 52 4.48 -33.63 24.36
C ARG A 52 4.65 -33.20 22.89
N GLN A 53 4.40 -34.09 21.95
CA GLN A 53 4.48 -33.76 20.52
C GLN A 53 3.44 -32.72 20.08
N GLU A 54 2.23 -32.78 20.65
CA GLU A 54 1.19 -31.79 20.37
C GLU A 54 1.58 -30.40 20.89
N TYR A 55 2.09 -30.32 22.12
CA TYR A 55 2.54 -29.05 22.71
C TYR A 55 3.75 -28.47 21.98
N GLU A 56 4.70 -29.29 21.53
CA GLU A 56 5.83 -28.81 20.73
C GLU A 56 5.38 -28.19 19.40
N ARG A 57 4.35 -28.77 18.76
CA ARG A 57 3.74 -28.18 17.55
C ARG A 57 3.03 -26.86 17.86
N LYS A 58 2.27 -26.80 18.96
CA LYS A 58 1.59 -25.57 19.41
C LYS A 58 2.58 -24.46 19.73
N GLU A 59 3.67 -24.76 20.42
CA GLU A 59 4.75 -23.83 20.74
C GLU A 59 5.37 -23.25 19.47
N LYS A 60 5.77 -24.12 18.52
CA LYS A 60 6.29 -23.70 17.21
C LYS A 60 5.31 -22.82 16.45
N GLN A 61 4.00 -23.12 16.47
CA GLN A 61 2.98 -22.29 15.84
C GLN A 61 2.87 -20.91 16.48
N VAL A 62 2.91 -20.83 17.81
CA VAL A 62 2.87 -19.55 18.55
C VAL A 62 4.09 -18.70 18.21
N ASP A 63 5.28 -19.28 18.16
CA ASP A 63 6.51 -18.56 17.80
C ASP A 63 6.46 -18.00 16.37
N VAL A 64 5.99 -18.80 15.41
CA VAL A 64 5.80 -18.34 14.03
C VAL A 64 4.77 -17.21 13.98
N ARG A 65 3.64 -17.36 14.67
CA ARG A 65 2.60 -16.33 14.72
C ARG A 65 3.12 -15.02 15.32
N ARG A 66 3.91 -15.10 16.40
CA ARG A 66 4.54 -13.94 17.05
C ARG A 66 5.49 -13.22 16.10
N LYS A 67 6.29 -13.95 15.32
CA LYS A 67 7.19 -13.37 14.30
C LYS A 67 6.42 -12.67 13.17
N ILE A 68 5.33 -13.28 12.71
CA ILE A 68 4.45 -12.69 11.68
C ILE A 68 3.81 -11.41 12.21
N GLU A 69 3.28 -11.44 13.42
CA GLU A 69 2.63 -10.28 14.04
C GLU A 69 3.61 -9.12 14.22
N TYR A 70 4.80 -9.39 14.76
CA TYR A 70 5.87 -8.39 14.88
C TYR A 70 6.24 -7.79 13.52
N SER A 71 6.44 -8.62 12.49
CA SER A 71 6.74 -8.16 11.13
C SER A 71 5.60 -7.30 10.54
N THR A 72 4.36 -7.71 10.78
CA THR A 72 3.16 -6.99 10.32
C THR A 72 3.05 -5.61 10.98
N GLN A 73 3.29 -5.54 12.29
CA GLN A 73 3.29 -4.29 13.04
C GLN A 73 4.39 -3.34 12.55
N LEU A 74 5.59 -3.85 12.31
CA LEU A 74 6.72 -3.06 11.79
C LEU A 74 6.41 -2.53 10.38
N ASN A 75 5.85 -3.37 9.51
CA ASN A 75 5.43 -2.93 8.17
C ASN A 75 4.30 -1.88 8.25
N ALA A 76 3.32 -2.06 9.14
CA ALA A 76 2.26 -1.08 9.34
C ALA A 76 2.82 0.28 9.82
N ALA A 77 3.78 0.28 10.75
CA ALA A 77 4.46 1.49 11.19
C ALA A 77 5.24 2.16 10.04
N ARG A 78 5.94 1.36 9.22
CA ARG A 78 6.67 1.84 8.05
C ARG A 78 5.74 2.47 7.01
N ILE A 79 4.62 1.83 6.70
CA ILE A 79 3.62 2.36 5.75
C ILE A 79 3.05 3.70 6.26
N LYS A 80 2.72 3.79 7.56
CA LYS A 80 2.25 5.05 8.16
C LYS A 80 3.27 6.18 8.02
N LEU A 81 4.55 5.89 8.25
CA LEU A 81 5.61 6.89 8.04
C LEU A 81 5.70 7.33 6.58
N LEU A 82 5.66 6.40 5.64
CA LEU A 82 5.70 6.72 4.21
C LEU A 82 4.48 7.53 3.76
N GLN A 83 3.29 7.23 4.29
CA GLN A 83 2.08 8.01 4.05
C GLN A 83 2.25 9.45 4.57
N ALA A 84 2.70 9.62 5.82
CA ALA A 84 2.94 10.95 6.38
C ALA A 84 3.99 11.74 5.57
N GLN A 85 5.04 11.09 5.06
CA GLN A 85 6.02 11.72 4.19
C GLN A 85 5.40 12.16 2.85
N ASP A 86 4.53 11.33 2.26
CA ASP A 86 3.83 11.64 1.01
C ASP A 86 2.81 12.77 1.20
N ASP A 87 2.11 12.80 2.33
CA ASP A 87 1.15 13.85 2.69
C ASP A 87 1.83 15.23 2.79
N VAL A 88 3.01 15.31 3.41
CA VAL A 88 3.80 16.56 3.49
C VAL A 88 4.22 17.03 2.10
N VAL A 89 4.68 16.11 1.26
CA VAL A 89 5.11 16.41 -0.11
C VAL A 89 3.93 16.84 -0.97
N THR A 90 2.77 16.20 -0.82
CA THR A 90 1.52 16.56 -1.49
C THR A 90 0.99 17.91 -1.02
N GLY A 91 0.98 18.19 0.28
CA GLY A 91 0.59 19.49 0.83
C GLY A 91 1.49 20.63 0.35
N MET A 92 2.78 20.38 0.12
CA MET A 92 3.68 21.34 -0.50
C MET A 92 3.30 21.63 -1.96
N LYS A 93 2.91 20.59 -2.72
CA LYS A 93 2.42 20.76 -4.10
C LYS A 93 1.13 21.60 -4.12
N GLU A 94 0.21 21.35 -3.20
CA GLU A 94 -1.04 22.11 -3.07
C GLU A 94 -0.76 23.57 -2.73
N SER A 95 0.11 23.83 -1.75
CA SER A 95 0.54 25.18 -1.37
C SER A 95 1.20 25.94 -2.54
N ALA A 96 1.97 25.24 -3.38
CA ALA A 96 2.51 25.82 -4.60
C ALA A 96 1.42 26.13 -5.64
N GLY A 97 0.39 25.29 -5.75
CA GLY A 97 -0.81 25.57 -6.54
C GLY A 97 -1.54 26.84 -6.09
N ASP A 98 -1.75 27.00 -4.78
CA ASP A 98 -2.35 28.20 -4.20
C ASP A 98 -1.49 29.45 -4.43
N ALA A 99 -0.17 29.30 -4.44
CA ALA A 99 0.74 30.39 -4.79
C ALA A 99 0.59 30.82 -6.27
N LEU A 100 0.35 29.87 -7.19
CA LEU A 100 0.09 30.19 -8.60
C LEU A 100 -1.20 30.98 -8.77
N LEU A 101 -2.22 30.74 -7.94
CA LEU A 101 -3.45 31.55 -7.93
C LEU A 101 -3.20 33.01 -7.55
N ARG A 102 -2.15 33.32 -6.79
CA ARG A 102 -1.78 34.71 -6.51
C ARG A 102 -1.23 35.42 -7.75
N VAL A 103 -0.48 34.70 -8.59
CA VAL A 103 0.07 35.25 -9.84
C VAL A 103 -1.02 35.52 -10.86
N THR A 104 -2.08 34.70 -10.90
CA THR A 104 -3.20 34.89 -11.82
C THR A 104 -4.12 36.06 -11.44
N LYS A 105 -4.05 36.55 -10.20
CA LYS A 105 -4.76 37.78 -9.77
C LYS A 105 -4.14 39.06 -10.33
N ASP A 106 -2.83 39.08 -10.61
CA ASP A 106 -2.18 40.23 -11.26
C ASP A 106 -2.33 40.12 -12.78
N ALA A 107 -3.23 40.94 -13.34
CA ALA A 107 -3.53 40.94 -14.77
C ALA A 107 -2.31 41.23 -15.65
N ASN A 108 -1.36 42.06 -15.21
CA ASN A 108 -0.21 42.44 -16.04
C ASN A 108 0.89 41.36 -16.02
N ALA A 109 1.15 40.77 -14.85
CA ALA A 109 2.03 39.60 -14.76
C ALA A 109 1.44 38.40 -15.51
N TYR A 110 0.15 38.14 -15.34
CA TYR A 110 -0.53 37.01 -15.98
C TYR A 110 -0.61 37.15 -17.50
N LYS A 111 -0.86 38.34 -18.05
CA LYS A 111 -0.78 38.59 -19.51
C LYS A 111 0.58 38.21 -20.10
N ARG A 112 1.68 38.57 -19.43
CA ARG A 112 3.04 38.20 -19.87
C ARG A 112 3.25 36.69 -19.85
N VAL A 113 2.77 36.03 -18.80
CA VAL A 113 2.85 34.56 -18.68
C VAL A 113 2.02 33.88 -19.78
N LEU A 114 0.76 34.28 -19.97
CA LEU A 114 -0.12 33.75 -21.01
C LEU A 114 0.49 33.88 -22.40
N LYS A 115 1.11 35.03 -22.71
CA LYS A 115 1.82 35.24 -23.97
C LYS A 115 2.89 34.17 -24.18
N GLY A 116 3.75 33.97 -23.18
CA GLY A 116 4.81 32.96 -23.25
C GLY A 116 4.27 31.53 -23.37
N LEU A 117 3.18 31.20 -22.66
CA LEU A 117 2.55 29.88 -22.72
C LEU A 117 1.97 29.60 -24.11
N ILE A 118 1.29 30.57 -24.72
CA ILE A 118 0.74 30.42 -26.09
C ILE A 118 1.89 30.22 -27.09
N VAL A 119 2.91 31.08 -27.07
CA VAL A 119 4.07 30.97 -27.98
C VAL A 119 4.76 29.60 -27.82
N GLN A 120 4.98 29.14 -26.59
CA GLN A 120 5.60 27.85 -26.33
C GLN A 120 4.77 26.68 -26.89
N SER A 121 3.45 26.72 -26.72
CA SER A 121 2.55 25.69 -27.26
C SER A 121 2.52 25.70 -28.79
N LEU A 122 2.50 26.88 -29.43
CA LEU A 122 2.58 27.02 -30.89
C LEU A 122 3.89 26.40 -31.43
N LEU A 123 5.03 26.71 -30.82
CA LEU A 123 6.34 26.18 -31.20
C LEU A 123 6.46 24.66 -31.04
N ARG A 124 5.70 24.08 -30.09
CA ARG A 124 5.70 22.63 -29.83
C ARG A 124 4.80 21.86 -30.78
N LEU A 125 3.63 22.42 -31.13
CA LEU A 125 2.66 21.78 -32.02
C LEU A 125 3.04 21.93 -33.50
N ARG A 126 3.52 23.11 -33.93
CA ARG A 126 3.91 23.40 -35.33
C ARG A 126 2.84 23.06 -36.37
N GLU A 127 1.57 23.24 -36.00
CA GLU A 127 0.42 23.01 -36.88
C GLU A 127 -0.07 24.33 -37.52
N PRO A 128 -0.62 24.30 -38.75
CA PRO A 128 -1.13 25.49 -39.43
C PRO A 128 -2.44 26.01 -38.83
N ALA A 129 -3.27 25.12 -38.26
CA ALA A 129 -4.55 25.45 -37.66
C ALA A 129 -4.72 24.80 -36.29
N LEU A 130 -5.07 25.61 -35.29
CA LEU A 130 -5.10 25.25 -33.89
C LEU A 130 -6.35 25.79 -33.20
N VAL A 131 -6.84 25.04 -32.23
CA VAL A 131 -7.94 25.41 -31.34
C VAL A 131 -7.38 25.68 -29.95
N LEU A 132 -7.64 26.87 -29.41
CA LEU A 132 -7.21 27.29 -28.08
C LEU A 132 -8.37 27.22 -27.10
N ARG A 133 -8.19 26.44 -26.04
CA ARG A 133 -9.11 26.36 -24.89
C ARG A 133 -8.50 27.10 -23.71
N CYS A 134 -9.30 27.97 -23.10
CA CYS A 134 -8.94 28.73 -21.92
C CYS A 134 -10.12 28.74 -20.93
N ARG A 135 -9.91 29.28 -19.74
CA ARG A 135 -11.02 29.51 -18.79
C ARG A 135 -11.88 30.66 -19.31
N GLU A 136 -13.18 30.62 -19.04
CA GLU A 136 -14.11 31.66 -19.48
C GLU A 136 -13.70 33.07 -19.00
N ALA A 137 -13.25 33.18 -17.75
CA ALA A 137 -12.76 34.43 -17.18
C ALA A 137 -11.48 34.99 -17.85
N ASP A 138 -10.67 34.13 -18.47
CA ASP A 138 -9.40 34.52 -19.10
C ASP A 138 -9.57 34.92 -20.57
N ARG A 139 -10.76 34.74 -21.14
CA ARG A 139 -11.00 34.91 -22.58
C ARG A 139 -10.59 36.29 -23.11
N SER A 140 -10.98 37.35 -22.42
CA SER A 140 -10.64 38.73 -22.81
C SER A 140 -9.13 39.00 -22.77
N LEU A 141 -8.42 38.40 -21.80
CA LEU A 141 -6.97 38.50 -21.68
C LEU A 141 -6.27 37.73 -22.80
N VAL A 142 -6.77 36.54 -23.12
CA VAL A 142 -6.24 35.70 -24.20
C VAL A 142 -6.44 36.37 -25.56
N GLU A 143 -7.63 36.91 -25.84
CA GLU A 143 -7.92 37.64 -27.09
C GLU A 143 -6.96 38.83 -27.30
N ALA A 144 -6.68 39.59 -26.24
CA ALA A 144 -5.73 40.71 -26.30
C ALA A 144 -4.28 40.27 -26.54
N VAL A 145 -3.89 39.08 -26.07
CA VAL A 145 -2.51 38.58 -26.16
C VAL A 145 -2.28 37.73 -27.42
N LEU A 146 -3.34 37.20 -28.02
CA LEU A 146 -3.27 36.24 -29.12
C LEU A 146 -2.54 36.79 -30.34
N GLU A 147 -2.84 38.04 -30.73
CA GLU A 147 -2.22 38.67 -31.91
C GLU A 147 -0.74 38.94 -31.70
N VAL A 148 -0.34 39.32 -30.48
CA VAL A 148 1.07 39.52 -30.12
C VAL A 148 1.82 38.18 -30.10
N ALA A 149 1.19 37.12 -29.59
CA ALA A 149 1.77 35.78 -29.54
C ALA A 149 1.94 35.16 -30.94
N LYS A 150 1.00 35.37 -31.86
CA LYS A 150 1.11 34.92 -33.26
C LYS A 150 2.29 35.58 -33.98
N LYS A 151 2.48 36.88 -33.81
CA LYS A 151 3.61 37.63 -34.39
C LYS A 151 4.94 37.09 -33.88
N GLU A 152 5.07 36.93 -32.57
CA GLU A 152 6.30 36.38 -31.97
C GLU A 152 6.59 34.93 -32.42
N TYR A 153 5.55 34.11 -32.59
CA TYR A 153 5.72 32.79 -33.18
C TYR A 153 6.22 32.85 -34.63
N ALA A 154 5.62 33.69 -35.47
CA ALA A 154 6.03 33.85 -36.87
C ALA A 154 7.49 34.31 -37.00
N GLU A 155 7.92 35.26 -36.15
CA GLU A 155 9.32 35.72 -36.06
C GLU A 155 10.28 34.59 -35.67
N LYS A 156 9.94 33.81 -34.65
CA LYS A 156 10.81 32.73 -34.14
C LYS A 156 10.87 31.51 -35.06
N ALA A 157 9.74 31.14 -35.65
CA ALA A 157 9.62 29.94 -36.47
C ALA A 157 9.86 30.20 -37.97
N LYS A 158 9.96 31.47 -38.41
CA LYS A 158 10.12 31.89 -39.81
C LYS A 158 9.06 31.27 -40.74
N VAL A 159 7.82 31.19 -40.25
CA VAL A 159 6.68 30.59 -40.96
C VAL A 159 5.50 31.54 -40.98
N ASN A 160 4.51 31.24 -41.82
CA ASN A 160 3.26 31.98 -41.92
C ASN A 160 2.49 31.95 -40.59
N LEU A 161 1.66 32.98 -40.38
CA LEU A 161 0.85 33.10 -39.17
C LEU A 161 -0.13 31.92 -39.06
N PRO A 162 -0.11 31.16 -37.96
CA PRO A 162 -1.02 30.04 -37.76
C PRO A 162 -2.44 30.55 -37.48
N LYS A 163 -3.44 29.82 -37.99
CA LYS A 163 -4.85 30.08 -37.69
C LYS A 163 -5.17 29.52 -36.30
N VAL A 164 -5.26 30.41 -35.31
CA VAL A 164 -5.66 30.03 -33.94
C VAL A 164 -7.09 30.48 -33.67
N ILE A 165 -7.98 29.53 -33.39
CA ILE A 165 -9.40 29.75 -33.08
C ILE A 165 -9.61 29.51 -31.59
N ILE A 166 -10.24 30.45 -30.88
CA ILE A 166 -10.62 30.23 -29.48
C ILE A 166 -11.88 29.37 -29.44
N ASP A 167 -11.85 28.27 -28.70
CA ASP A 167 -13.00 27.38 -28.52
C ASP A 167 -14.09 28.10 -27.71
N GLY A 168 -15.24 28.37 -28.34
CA GLY A 168 -16.38 29.00 -27.68
C GLY A 168 -17.35 28.03 -27.02
N LYS A 169 -17.12 26.71 -27.16
CA LYS A 169 -18.01 25.64 -26.68
C LYS A 169 -17.41 24.88 -25.50
N VAL A 170 -16.09 24.68 -25.49
CA VAL A 170 -15.38 23.93 -24.45
C VAL A 170 -14.37 24.81 -23.74
N TYR A 171 -14.68 25.17 -22.50
CA TYR A 171 -13.81 25.96 -21.63
C TYR A 171 -13.04 25.07 -20.65
N LEU A 172 -11.91 25.57 -20.15
CA LEU A 172 -11.21 24.93 -19.05
C LEU A 172 -12.03 25.09 -17.75
N PRO A 173 -11.90 24.13 -16.81
CA PRO A 173 -12.63 24.20 -15.55
C PRO A 173 -12.36 25.51 -14.80
N PRO A 174 -13.34 26.03 -14.03
CA PRO A 174 -13.17 27.28 -13.31
C PRO A 174 -12.12 27.16 -12.20
N GLN A 175 -11.75 28.31 -11.63
CA GLN A 175 -10.86 28.35 -10.49
C GLN A 175 -11.49 27.65 -9.28
N ARG A 176 -10.65 27.01 -8.44
CA ARG A 176 -11.08 26.44 -7.15
C ARG A 176 -11.83 27.50 -6.35
N THR A 177 -13.10 27.23 -6.04
CA THR A 177 -13.93 28.06 -5.19
C THR A 177 -14.27 27.25 -3.93
N SER A 178 -14.36 27.90 -2.77
CA SER A 178 -14.63 27.25 -1.46
C SER A 178 -15.92 26.41 -1.42
N ARG A 179 -16.81 26.54 -2.42
CA ARG A 179 -18.07 25.80 -2.52
C ARG A 179 -17.96 24.48 -3.30
N ASP A 180 -16.96 24.34 -4.17
CA ASP A 180 -16.76 23.16 -5.04
C ASP A 180 -15.35 22.58 -4.85
N ALA A 181 -15.08 22.09 -3.63
CA ALA A 181 -13.77 21.55 -3.26
C ALA A 181 -13.39 20.25 -4.00
N HIS A 182 -14.37 19.57 -4.62
CA HIS A 182 -14.20 18.25 -5.25
C HIS A 182 -14.40 18.23 -6.77
N GLY A 183 -14.61 19.40 -7.40
CA GLY A 183 -14.71 19.52 -8.86
C GLY A 183 -13.35 19.62 -9.57
N PRO A 184 -13.27 19.35 -10.88
CA PRO A 184 -12.10 19.68 -11.67
C PRO A 184 -11.88 21.20 -11.62
N PHE A 185 -10.63 21.62 -11.41
CA PHE A 185 -10.28 23.02 -11.27
C PHE A 185 -9.07 23.34 -12.15
N CYS A 186 -8.95 24.60 -12.55
CA CYS A 186 -7.78 25.10 -13.26
C CYS A 186 -7.33 26.44 -12.67
N SER A 187 -6.06 26.50 -12.28
CA SER A 187 -5.41 27.69 -11.74
C SER A 187 -5.11 28.73 -12.82
N GLY A 188 -5.04 28.31 -14.08
CA GLY A 188 -4.89 29.17 -15.26
C GLY A 188 -4.06 28.54 -16.36
N GLY A 189 -3.81 29.32 -17.41
CA GLY A 189 -3.07 28.92 -18.60
C GLY A 189 -3.99 28.51 -19.76
N VAL A 190 -3.41 27.80 -20.72
CA VAL A 190 -4.06 27.49 -22.00
C VAL A 190 -3.80 26.05 -22.40
N VAL A 191 -4.78 25.46 -23.09
CA VAL A 191 -4.64 24.17 -23.77
C VAL A 191 -4.82 24.42 -25.26
N LEU A 192 -3.82 24.03 -26.05
CA LEU A 192 -3.90 24.12 -27.51
C LEU A 192 -4.08 22.72 -28.09
N ALA A 193 -5.04 22.57 -28.99
CA ALA A 193 -5.27 21.35 -29.73
C ALA A 193 -5.12 21.60 -31.24
N SER A 194 -4.73 20.59 -31.99
CA SER A 194 -4.88 20.59 -33.45
C SER A 194 -6.36 20.73 -33.82
N GLN A 195 -6.66 21.26 -35.02
CA GLN A 195 -8.03 21.38 -35.52
C GLN A 195 -8.78 20.04 -35.51
N ASP A 196 -8.07 18.93 -35.73
CA ASP A 196 -8.62 17.57 -35.70
C ASP A 196 -8.78 17.01 -34.28
N GLY A 197 -8.34 17.73 -33.25
CA GLY A 197 -8.37 17.31 -31.85
C GLY A 197 -7.41 16.18 -31.46
N LYS A 198 -6.65 15.62 -32.42
CA LYS A 198 -5.75 14.47 -32.21
C LYS A 198 -4.53 14.78 -31.34
N ILE A 199 -3.95 15.95 -31.52
CA ILE A 199 -2.75 16.39 -30.79
C ILE A 199 -3.17 17.51 -29.85
N VAL A 200 -2.93 17.32 -28.55
CA VAL A 200 -3.27 18.27 -27.50
C VAL A 200 -2.02 18.61 -26.70
N CYS A 201 -1.72 19.90 -26.59
CA CYS A 201 -0.69 20.45 -25.74
C CYS A 201 -1.35 21.14 -24.54
N ASP A 202 -1.34 20.45 -23.40
CA ASP A 202 -1.74 21.04 -22.13
C ASP A 202 -0.58 21.87 -21.55
N ASN A 203 -0.77 23.20 -21.57
CA ASN A 203 0.19 24.15 -21.01
C ASN A 203 -0.47 24.99 -19.90
N THR A 204 -1.40 24.39 -19.16
CA THR A 204 -1.96 24.96 -17.93
C THR A 204 -0.90 25.08 -16.85
N LEU A 205 -1.10 26.02 -15.91
CA LEU A 205 -0.20 26.21 -14.79
C LEU A 205 -0.14 24.95 -13.89
N ASP A 206 -1.25 24.24 -13.75
CA ASP A 206 -1.35 23.00 -12.96
C ASP A 206 -0.59 21.83 -13.59
N ALA A 207 -0.69 21.67 -14.93
CA ALA A 207 0.06 20.65 -15.66
C ALA A 207 1.58 20.91 -15.56
N ARG A 208 1.98 22.17 -15.72
CA ARG A 208 3.39 22.58 -15.58
C ARG A 208 3.93 22.36 -14.17
N LEU A 209 3.15 22.73 -13.15
CA LEU A 209 3.50 22.46 -11.76
C LEU A 209 3.68 20.96 -11.53
N SER A 210 2.75 20.14 -12.04
CA SER A 210 2.83 18.68 -11.92
C SER A 210 4.06 18.09 -12.61
N VAL A 211 4.42 18.57 -13.81
CA VAL A 211 5.62 18.13 -14.53
C VAL A 211 6.89 18.53 -13.78
N SER A 212 6.98 19.80 -13.36
CA SER A 212 8.13 20.32 -12.61
C SER A 212 8.29 19.59 -11.27
N PHE A 213 7.18 19.35 -10.57
CA PHE A 213 7.16 18.62 -9.31
C PHE A 213 7.66 17.19 -9.47
N ARG A 214 7.21 16.46 -10.50
CA ARG A 214 7.70 15.09 -10.77
C ARG A 214 9.20 15.07 -11.06
N GLN A 215 9.70 16.01 -11.85
CA GLN A 215 11.14 16.10 -12.16
C GLN A 215 11.98 16.47 -10.93
N LYS A 216 11.47 17.35 -10.08
CA LYS A 216 12.16 17.83 -8.88
C LYS A 216 11.91 17.01 -7.63
N LEU A 217 11.03 16.01 -7.69
CA LEU A 217 10.68 15.14 -6.57
C LEU A 217 11.90 14.52 -5.88
N PRO A 218 12.94 14.03 -6.60
CA PRO A 218 14.13 13.49 -5.95
C PRO A 218 14.91 14.55 -5.16
N GLU A 219 15.04 15.76 -5.69
CA GLU A 219 15.71 16.89 -5.01
C GLU A 219 14.92 17.35 -3.79
N ILE A 220 13.59 17.41 -3.91
CA ILE A 220 12.67 17.76 -2.82
C ILE A 220 12.78 16.73 -1.69
N ARG A 221 12.67 15.44 -2.01
CA ARG A 221 12.80 14.36 -1.01
C ARG A 221 14.17 14.37 -0.35
N LYS A 222 15.24 14.57 -1.11
CA LYS A 222 16.58 14.71 -0.56
C LYS A 222 16.66 15.91 0.39
N LYS A 223 16.11 17.07 0.06
CA LYS A 223 16.18 18.24 0.96
C LYS A 223 15.32 18.09 2.21
N LEU A 224 14.09 17.57 2.07
CA LEU A 224 13.15 17.42 3.19
C LEU A 224 13.52 16.28 4.13
N PHE A 225 14.09 15.19 3.60
CA PHE A 225 14.31 13.95 4.33
C PHE A 225 15.78 13.50 4.32
N SER A 226 16.75 14.40 4.03
CA SER A 226 18.20 14.07 3.94
C SER A 226 18.81 13.51 5.22
N GLY A 227 18.11 13.59 6.35
CA GLY A 227 18.49 12.88 7.58
C GLY A 227 18.28 11.36 7.51
N GLN A 228 17.64 10.83 6.46
CA GLN A 228 17.42 9.39 6.27
C GLN A 228 18.42 8.78 5.28
N VAL A 229 19.71 9.04 5.49
CA VAL A 229 20.76 8.11 5.04
C VAL A 229 21.62 7.81 6.25
N SER A 230 21.28 6.72 6.94
CA SER A 230 22.18 5.75 7.56
C SER A 230 21.44 4.94 8.61
N GLN A 231 21.03 3.73 8.24
CA GLN A 231 21.32 2.46 8.94
C GLN A 231 20.78 1.29 8.11
#